data_AF-A0A328SMY9-F1
#
_entry.id   AF-A0A328SMY9-F1
#
_cell.length_a   1.000
_cell.length_b   1.000
_cell.length_c   1.000
_cell.angle_alpha   90.00
_cell.angle_beta   90.00
_cell.angle_gamma   90.00
#
_symmetry.space_group_name_H-M   'P 1'
#
loop_
_entity.id
_entity.type
_entity.pdbx_description
1 polymer ?
#
loop_
_entity_poly.entity_id
_entity_poly.type
_entity_poly.pdbx_seq_one_letter_code
_entity_poly.pdbx_strand_id
1 'polypeptide(L)'
;SSVFFDFAYLEKPLIYYQNDDYHYDKGYFDYETMGFGEIVSLEDDLIRLLSDYIENGCTVKEKYVERKNKFFKYTDRNNSKRVYEWIYEDND
;
A
#
# COMPACT_ATOMS: atom_id res chain seq x y z
N SER A 1 -9.46 3.18 5.12
CA SER A 1 -9.42 4.09 3.96
C SER A 1 -8.70 3.40 2.82
N SER A 2 -9.10 3.53 1.55
CA SER A 2 -8.39 2.93 0.40
C SER A 2 -7.17 3.73 -0.07
N VAL A 3 -6.95 4.94 0.46
CA VAL A 3 -5.86 5.85 0.06
C VAL A 3 -4.47 5.22 0.19
N PHE A 4 -4.28 4.23 1.08
CA PHE A 4 -3.01 3.54 1.23
C PHE A 4 -2.57 2.82 -0.05
N PHE A 5 -3.49 2.45 -0.96
CA PHE A 5 -3.12 1.90 -2.26
C PHE A 5 -2.36 2.91 -3.12
N ASP A 6 -2.77 4.18 -3.10
CA ASP A 6 -2.12 5.24 -3.87
C ASP A 6 -0.69 5.51 -3.35
N PHE A 7 -0.54 5.57 -2.02
CA PHE A 7 0.78 5.75 -1.40
C PHE A 7 1.70 4.55 -1.61
N ALA A 8 1.16 3.33 -1.57
CA ALA A 8 1.91 2.12 -1.89
C ALA A 8 2.35 2.12 -3.37
N TYR A 9 1.48 2.54 -4.29
CA TYR A 9 1.81 2.68 -5.71
C TYR A 9 2.98 3.66 -5.92
N LEU A 10 2.98 4.78 -5.20
CA LEU A 10 4.03 5.80 -5.20
C LEU A 10 5.28 5.41 -4.39
N GLU A 11 5.32 4.21 -3.82
CA GLU A 11 6.43 3.72 -3.01
C GLU A 11 6.77 4.66 -1.84
N LYS A 12 5.73 5.15 -1.17
CA LYS A 12 5.86 5.96 0.05
C LYS A 12 5.71 5.09 1.28
N PRO A 13 6.49 5.31 2.35
CA PRO A 13 6.30 4.62 3.61
C PRO A 13 4.88 4.77 4.14
N LEU A 14 4.35 3.68 4.68
CA LEU A 14 3.03 3.62 5.28
C LEU A 14 3.14 3.09 6.71
N ILE A 15 2.41 3.72 7.61
CA ILE A 15 2.19 3.25 8.98
C ILE A 15 0.68 3.26 9.21
N TYR A 16 0.11 2.11 9.50
CA TYR A 16 -1.28 1.93 9.87
C TYR A 16 -1.40 2.11 11.38
N TYR A 17 -1.87 3.28 11.81
CA TYR A 17 -2.19 3.54 13.20
C TYR A 17 -3.62 3.06 13.49
N GLN A 18 -3.75 1.82 13.99
CA GLN A 18 -5.03 1.18 14.24
C GLN A 18 -4.93 0.14 15.37
N ASN A 19 -6.02 -0.07 16.10
CA ASN A 19 -6.11 -1.04 17.19
C ASN A 19 -6.89 -2.28 16.73
N ASP A 20 -6.73 -3.41 17.41
CA ASP A 20 -7.45 -4.67 17.09
C ASP A 20 -8.99 -4.54 17.21
N ASP A 21 -9.46 -3.48 17.88
CA ASP A 21 -10.88 -3.24 18.18
C ASP A 21 -11.62 -2.47 17.08
N TYR A 22 -11.02 -2.34 15.88
CA TYR A 22 -11.78 -1.85 14.72
C TYR A 22 -12.83 -2.92 14.33
N HIS A 23 -14.06 -2.71 14.81
CA HIS A 23 -15.28 -3.47 14.54
C HIS A 23 -15.74 -3.47 13.06
N TYR A 24 -14.83 -3.43 12.10
CA TYR A 24 -15.14 -3.73 10.72
C TYR A 24 -14.98 -5.24 10.53
N ASP A 25 -16.04 -5.91 10.07
CA ASP A 25 -15.96 -7.29 9.60
C ASP A 25 -14.70 -7.47 8.75
N LYS A 26 -13.95 -8.57 8.98
CA LYS A 26 -12.74 -8.88 8.19
C LYS A 26 -13.07 -8.77 6.70
N GLY A 27 -12.64 -7.67 6.10
CA GLY A 27 -12.81 -7.43 4.67
C GLY A 27 -11.88 -8.33 3.86
N TYR A 28 -11.92 -8.19 2.54
CA TYR A 28 -11.01 -8.91 1.64
C TYR A 28 -9.51 -8.58 1.84
N PHE A 29 -9.19 -7.48 2.53
CA PHE A 29 -7.81 -7.02 2.70
C PHE A 29 -7.34 -7.24 4.14
N ASP A 30 -6.34 -8.11 4.29
CA ASP A 30 -5.69 -8.40 5.56
C ASP A 30 -4.43 -7.52 5.71
N TYR A 31 -4.44 -6.58 6.65
CA TYR A 31 -3.33 -5.64 6.83
C TYR A 31 -2.04 -6.34 7.27
N GLU A 32 -2.11 -7.39 8.08
CA GLU A 32 -0.92 -8.09 8.58
C GLU A 32 -0.18 -8.79 7.45
N THR A 33 -0.92 -9.44 6.55
CA THR A 33 -0.36 -10.28 5.49
C THR A 33 -0.24 -9.58 4.15
N MET A 34 -1.14 -8.63 3.84
CA MET A 34 -1.22 -7.91 2.56
C MET A 34 -0.82 -6.44 2.66
N GLY A 35 -0.78 -5.85 3.85
CA GLY A 35 -0.48 -4.43 4.06
C GLY A 35 0.90 -4.01 3.57
N PHE A 36 1.02 -2.75 3.14
CA PHE A 36 2.24 -2.18 2.57
C PHE A 36 3.06 -1.35 3.58
N GLY A 37 2.80 -1.55 4.87
CA GLY A 37 3.30 -0.70 5.95
C GLY A 37 3.17 -1.36 7.32
N GLU A 38 3.87 -0.79 8.31
CA GLU A 38 3.81 -1.27 9.69
C GLU A 38 2.42 -1.03 10.31
N ILE A 39 2.00 -1.88 11.24
CA ILE A 39 0.76 -1.70 12.01
C ILE A 39 1.17 -1.37 13.44
N VAL A 40 0.63 -0.29 14.00
CA VAL A 40 0.87 0.13 15.38
C VAL A 40 -0.42 0.62 16.02
N SER A 41 -0.55 0.36 17.32
CA SER A 41 -1.70 0.74 18.14
C SER A 41 -1.33 1.71 19.27
N LEU A 42 -0.02 1.93 19.48
CA LEU A 42 0.50 2.82 20.52
C LEU A 42 1.16 4.06 19.89
N GLU A 43 0.89 5.21 20.49
CA GLU A 43 1.41 6.50 20.04
C GLU A 43 2.95 6.56 20.11
N ASP A 44 3.55 6.05 21.18
CA ASP A 44 5.01 6.03 21.33
C ASP A 44 5.70 5.21 20.23
N ASP A 45 5.10 4.08 19.84
CA ASP A 45 5.59 3.25 18.73
C ASP A 45 5.42 3.94 17.37
N LEU A 46 4.32 4.66 17.18
CA LEU A 46 4.09 5.49 15.99
C LEU A 46 5.17 6.57 15.87
N ILE A 47 5.44 7.32 16.93
CA ILE A 47 6.47 8.38 16.95
C ILE A 47 7.85 7.78 16.66
N ARG A 48 8.18 6.65 17.29
CA ARG A 48 9.45 5.95 17.05
C ARG A 48 9.61 5.52 15.59
N LEU A 49 8.57 4.93 15.00
CA LEU A 49 8.60 4.53 13.58
C LEU A 49 8.70 5.73 12.64
N LEU A 50 7.98 6.82 12.92
CA LEU A 50 8.07 8.04 12.13
C LEU A 50 9.50 8.58 12.11
N SER A 51 10.15 8.67 13.28
CA SER A 51 11.55 9.09 13.38
C SER A 51 12.47 8.14 12.59
N ASP A 52 12.32 6.82 12.74
CA ASP A 52 13.10 5.82 12.00
C ASP A 52 12.97 6.00 10.48
N TYR A 53 11.75 6.19 9.97
CA TYR A 53 11.57 6.44 8.53
C TYR A 53 12.19 7.77 8.09
N ILE A 54 12.06 8.84 8.86
CA ILE A 54 12.64 10.15 8.53
C ILE A 54 14.17 10.06 8.48
N GLU A 55 14.78 9.44 9.50
CA GLU A 55 16.24 9.27 9.60
C GLU A 55 16.79 8.37 8.48
N ASN A 56 16.01 7.39 8.02
CA ASN A 56 16.36 6.50 6.90
C ASN A 56 15.89 7.00 5.53
N GLY A 57 15.63 8.32 5.38
CA GLY A 57 15.33 8.95 4.10
C GLY A 57 13.97 8.57 3.49
N CYS A 58 13.01 8.19 4.33
CA CYS A 58 11.69 7.71 3.95
C CYS A 58 11.73 6.51 2.99
N THR A 59 12.72 5.63 3.17
CA THR A 59 12.87 4.42 2.38
C THR A 59 11.88 3.36 2.83
N VAL A 60 11.14 2.78 1.89
CA VAL A 60 10.21 1.67 2.18
C VAL A 60 11.02 0.40 2.47
N LYS A 61 10.63 -0.33 3.52
CA LYS A 61 11.28 -1.60 3.88
C LYS A 61 11.02 -2.65 2.81
N GLU A 62 12.01 -3.50 2.51
CA GLU A 62 11.96 -4.48 1.41
C GLU A 62 10.70 -5.35 1.43
N LYS A 63 10.29 -5.85 2.60
CA LYS A 63 9.06 -6.66 2.76
C LYS A 63 7.80 -5.98 2.18
N TYR A 64 7.73 -4.65 2.21
CA TYR A 64 6.60 -3.88 1.71
C TYR A 64 6.75 -3.55 0.21
N VAL A 65 7.98 -3.41 -0.28
CA VAL A 65 8.28 -3.34 -1.72
C VAL A 65 7.88 -4.64 -2.41
N GLU A 66 8.21 -5.79 -1.84
CA GLU A 66 7.81 -7.10 -2.35
C GLU A 66 6.28 -7.26 -2.40
N ARG A 67 5.58 -6.86 -1.34
CA ARG A 67 4.11 -6.90 -1.29
C ARG A 67 3.49 -5.99 -2.35
N LYS A 68 4.01 -4.78 -2.53
CA LYS A 68 3.60 -3.86 -3.62
C LYS A 68 3.78 -4.55 -4.97
N ASN A 69 4.97 -5.08 -5.25
CA ASN A 69 5.30 -5.69 -6.54
C ASN A 69 4.45 -6.94 -6.83
N LYS A 70 4.07 -7.69 -5.79
CA LYS A 70 3.14 -8.82 -5.92
C LYS A 70 1.70 -8.39 -6.17
N PHE A 71 1.29 -7.25 -5.61
CA PHE A 71 -0.08 -6.76 -5.69
C PHE A 71 -0.37 -6.01 -7.00
N PHE A 72 0.51 -5.09 -7.40
CA PHE A 72 0.32 -4.28 -8.60
C PHE A 72 0.86 -4.98 -9.83
N LYS A 73 -0.04 -5.44 -10.71
CA LYS A 73 0.34 -6.02 -12.01
C LYS A 73 1.07 -5.02 -12.92
N TYR A 74 0.70 -3.75 -12.85
CA TYR A 74 1.27 -2.67 -13.65
C TYR A 74 1.58 -1.47 -12.76
N THR A 75 2.75 -0.85 -12.97
CA THR A 75 3.22 0.34 -12.25
C THR A 75 3.55 1.51 -13.19
N ASP A 76 3.12 1.41 -14.45
CA ASP A 76 3.34 2.45 -15.46
C ASP A 76 2.13 3.37 -15.62
N ARG A 77 2.21 4.31 -16.56
CA ARG A 77 1.15 5.29 -16.85
C ARG A 77 0.23 4.88 -18.00
N ASN A 78 0.25 3.61 -18.41
CA ASN A 78 -0.43 3.14 -19.62
C ASN A 78 -1.80 2.49 -19.36
N ASN A 79 -2.37 2.64 -18.16
CA ASN A 79 -3.63 1.99 -17.79
C ASN A 79 -4.78 2.33 -18.76
N SER A 80 -5.04 3.61 -19.03
CA SER A 80 -6.09 4.01 -19.96
C SER A 80 -5.81 3.58 -21.40
N LYS A 81 -4.52 3.54 -21.79
CA LYS A 81 -4.11 3.07 -23.12
C LYS A 81 -4.44 1.58 -23.30
N ARG A 82 -4.11 0.72 -22.33
CA ARG A 82 -4.45 -0.71 -22.37
C ARG A 82 -5.96 -0.94 -22.49
N VAL A 83 -6.76 -0.19 -21.75
CA VAL A 83 -8.23 -0.31 -21.79
C VAL A 83 -8.74 0.11 -23.17
N TYR A 84 -8.23 1.21 -23.71
CA TYR A 84 -8.60 1.67 -25.04
C TYR A 84 -8.25 0.63 -26.13
N GLU A 85 -7.03 0.11 -26.12
CA GLU A 85 -6.58 -0.91 -27.07
C GLU A 85 -7.43 -2.18 -26.98
N TRP A 86 -7.73 -2.65 -25.76
CA TRP A 86 -8.59 -3.82 -25.56
C TRP A 86 -10.01 -3.63 -26.11
N ILE A 87 -10.64 -2.48 -25.86
CA ILE A 87 -11.98 -2.19 -26.39
C ILE A 87 -11.95 -2.10 -27.92
N TYR A 88 -10.93 -1.46 -28.49
CA TYR A 88 -10.83 -1.31 -29.94
C TYR A 88 -10.63 -2.66 -30.65
N GLU A 89 -9.75 -3.52 -30.13
CA GLU A 89 -9.46 -4.85 -30.70
C GLU A 89 -10.62 -5.86 -30.52
N ASP A 90 -11.48 -5.71 -29.51
CA ASP A 90 -12.63 -6.60 -29.27
C ASP A 90 -13.86 -6.27 -30.14
N ASN A 91 -13.85 -5.13 -30.83
CA ASN A 91 -14.95 -4.68 -31.71
C ASN A 91 -14.67 -4.91 -33.22
N ASP A 92 -13.53 -5.51 -33.59
CA ASP A 92 -13.17 -5.98 -34.95
C ASP A 92 -13.23 -7.51 -35.04
#